data_AF-A0AAE7R1Q4-F1
#
_entry.id   AF-A0AAE7R1Q4-F1
#
_cell.length_a   1.000
_cell.length_b   1.000
_cell.length_c   1.000
_cell.angle_alpha   90.00
_cell.angle_beta   90.00
_cell.angle_gamma   90.00
#
_symmetry.space_group_name_H-M   'P 1'
#
loop_
_entity.id
_entity.type
_entity.pdbx_description
1 polymer ?
#
loop_
_entity_poly.entity_id
_entity_poly.type
_entity_poly.pdbx_seq_one_letter_code
_entity_poly.pdbx_strand_id
1 'polypeptide(L)'
;MIDISEPQGSISVTADQLLSRTFTFRVAKNDTIISEDFVFHKNGFLIGYSHPNEMFWEIDSAGVNILDQNGGITCQLSSQPGPDGMIRLGGYFRDPGSDYAQTGNFHILEENSSDSHTKIQSFDLFDTLVARRCYDPLEIFRIVERKSGVANFADKRHRVEMSMFGHRPYGLDDIYDIMVADAFLTEKQASVLKWMELEEEWDHLFPIGDVVARVNADDIVISDMYLPYAFIERVLREKCGLNNKLYLSNYGKHHRLIWPEILDAYELRSHFGDNIQADIISPSSFGIGVNLVTISKWDRTEDILHAIGLGPYAHAVRETRLHVFDPNIHIRHALNAQASVNIPLMILGTFWIRHLAEQQGADKILMAARDCNLWYEMVSSRHFAKAGMPQSDYIRISRSVCYIESAEYEAYLQGKLGRQNLLVDFVGTGRSLGMIIERMGRRDAITPCVLIGEPKLANATEFLPQTLILKDFHTHRIFFEALNASLDGSAVLTVLDNHRLSVLTQDNEFSDLARTIIAAMRETFGHFMSGLDRFDPSQTIPTLDALKSAADAIAELIPAWGPKLTALQREQKNNLSLGNPFNAVKIA
;
A
#
# COMPACT_ATOMS: atom_id res chain seq x y z
N MET A 1 -32.98 -0.48 33.98
CA MET A 1 -31.56 -0.56 34.39
C MET A 1 -30.95 -1.67 33.55
N ILE A 2 -30.03 -1.32 32.65
CA ILE A 2 -29.29 -2.29 31.85
C ILE A 2 -28.42 -3.08 32.82
N ASP A 3 -28.53 -4.41 32.81
CA ASP A 3 -27.66 -5.27 33.60
C ASP A 3 -26.26 -5.23 32.99
N ILE A 4 -25.32 -4.56 33.66
CA ILE A 4 -23.92 -4.41 33.24
C ILE A 4 -23.11 -5.42 34.06
N SER A 5 -23.27 -6.70 33.74
CA SER A 5 -22.46 -7.77 34.35
C SER A 5 -21.06 -7.81 33.72
N GLU A 6 -20.03 -8.14 34.52
CA GLU A 6 -18.65 -8.26 34.02
C GLU A 6 -18.54 -9.28 32.88
N PRO A 7 -17.74 -9.02 31.82
CA PRO A 7 -17.53 -9.94 30.71
C PRO A 7 -17.08 -11.32 31.19
N GLN A 8 -17.89 -12.36 30.98
CA GLN A 8 -17.46 -13.74 31.16
C GLN A 8 -16.67 -14.18 29.91
N GLY A 9 -15.43 -14.63 30.10
CA GLY A 9 -14.41 -14.81 29.07
C GLY A 9 -14.59 -15.94 28.05
N SER A 10 -15.81 -16.18 27.55
CA SER A 10 -16.04 -17.05 26.39
C SER A 10 -17.16 -16.47 25.52
N ILE A 11 -16.85 -16.19 24.25
CA ILE A 11 -17.85 -15.76 23.26
C ILE A 11 -18.61 -16.98 22.71
N SER A 12 -19.94 -16.89 22.66
CA SER A 12 -20.83 -17.95 22.15
C SER A 12 -21.28 -17.70 20.70
N VAL A 13 -20.88 -16.58 20.11
CA VAL A 13 -21.31 -16.10 18.80
C VAL A 13 -20.22 -16.34 17.77
N THR A 14 -20.61 -16.79 16.58
CA THR A 14 -19.71 -17.04 15.44
C THR A 14 -19.71 -15.87 14.45
N ALA A 15 -18.68 -15.78 13.61
CA ALA A 15 -18.61 -14.78 12.54
C ALA A 15 -19.84 -14.84 11.61
N ASP A 16 -20.27 -16.04 11.21
CA ASP A 16 -21.43 -16.22 10.32
C ASP A 16 -22.74 -15.68 10.93
N GLN A 17 -22.90 -15.81 12.25
CA GLN A 17 -24.03 -15.22 12.96
C GLN A 17 -23.97 -13.69 12.95
N LEU A 18 -22.79 -13.09 13.10
CA LEU A 18 -22.61 -11.63 13.03
C LEU A 18 -22.85 -11.09 11.62
N LEU A 19 -22.40 -11.80 10.60
CA LEU A 19 -22.53 -11.40 9.19
C LEU A 19 -23.97 -11.48 8.66
N SER A 20 -24.85 -12.24 9.32
CA SER A 20 -26.22 -12.51 8.87
C SER A 20 -27.28 -11.75 9.67
N ARG A 21 -26.89 -10.68 10.38
CA ARG A 21 -27.76 -9.93 11.29
C ARG A 21 -27.54 -8.43 11.21
N THR A 22 -28.57 -7.68 11.58
CA THR A 22 -28.51 -6.23 11.80
C THR A 22 -28.50 -5.96 13.31
N PHE A 23 -27.69 -5.00 13.73
CA PHE A 23 -27.55 -4.61 15.13
C PHE A 23 -27.91 -3.14 15.34
N THR A 24 -28.54 -2.84 16.48
CA THR A 24 -28.58 -1.50 17.03
C THR A 24 -27.32 -1.28 17.86
N PHE A 25 -26.51 -0.30 17.46
CA PHE A 25 -25.34 0.15 18.20
C PHE A 25 -25.69 1.32 19.11
N ARG A 26 -25.47 1.17 20.42
CA ARG A 26 -25.79 2.19 21.43
C ARG A 26 -24.74 2.35 22.54
N VAL A 27 -24.75 3.50 23.20
CA VAL A 27 -23.97 3.79 24.42
C VAL A 27 -24.88 3.72 25.64
N ALA A 28 -24.65 2.75 26.53
CA ALA A 28 -25.52 2.43 27.66
C ALA A 28 -25.67 3.56 28.68
N LYS A 29 -24.60 4.36 28.88
CA LYS A 29 -24.56 5.42 29.90
C LYS A 29 -25.70 6.45 29.74
N ASN A 30 -26.06 6.77 28.50
CA ASN A 30 -27.09 7.76 28.16
C ASN A 30 -28.19 7.18 27.25
N ASP A 31 -28.21 5.87 27.04
CA ASP A 31 -29.06 5.18 26.04
C ASP A 31 -29.06 5.85 24.65
N THR A 32 -27.88 6.35 24.24
CA THR A 32 -27.73 7.04 22.96
C THR A 32 -27.54 6.01 21.85
N ILE A 33 -28.45 5.99 20.87
CA ILE A 33 -28.34 5.16 19.67
C ILE A 33 -27.37 5.83 18.70
N ILE A 34 -26.33 5.09 18.32
CA ILE A 34 -25.32 5.49 17.32
C ILE A 34 -25.79 5.08 15.91
N SER A 35 -26.32 3.86 15.78
CA SER A 35 -26.83 3.33 14.52
C SER A 35 -27.87 2.26 14.77
N GLU A 36 -28.92 2.22 13.95
CA GLU A 36 -29.91 1.13 13.93
C GLU A 36 -29.67 0.12 12.80
N ASP A 37 -28.70 0.43 11.93
CA ASP A 37 -28.40 -0.32 10.70
C ASP A 37 -26.98 -0.91 10.72
N PHE A 38 -26.42 -1.16 11.91
CA PHE A 38 -25.05 -1.63 12.07
C PHE A 38 -24.91 -3.06 11.56
N VAL A 39 -23.99 -3.29 10.63
CA VAL A 39 -23.75 -4.59 9.99
C VAL A 39 -22.25 -4.86 9.88
N PHE A 40 -21.88 -6.11 10.15
CA PHE A 40 -20.52 -6.62 9.97
C PHE A 40 -20.28 -7.05 8.52
N HIS A 41 -19.13 -6.69 7.97
CA HIS A 41 -18.70 -7.13 6.65
C HIS A 41 -17.65 -8.24 6.74
N LYS A 42 -17.69 -9.23 5.84
CA LYS A 42 -16.78 -10.40 5.82
C LYS A 42 -15.29 -10.06 5.79
N ASN A 43 -14.94 -8.93 5.17
CA ASN A 43 -13.56 -8.43 5.06
C ASN A 43 -13.18 -7.42 6.17
N GLY A 44 -13.84 -7.51 7.32
CA GLY A 44 -13.51 -6.76 8.53
C GLY A 44 -14.01 -5.31 8.54
N PHE A 45 -14.82 -4.87 7.57
CA PHE A 45 -15.41 -3.51 7.59
C PHE A 45 -16.68 -3.44 8.43
N LEU A 46 -16.97 -2.25 8.95
CA LEU A 46 -18.25 -1.91 9.58
C LEU A 46 -19.13 -1.11 8.62
N ILE A 47 -20.43 -1.40 8.58
CA ILE A 47 -21.41 -0.75 7.70
C ILE A 47 -22.59 -0.23 8.52
N GLY A 48 -23.25 0.83 8.04
CA GLY A 48 -24.36 1.50 8.73
C GLY A 48 -23.90 2.53 9.76
N TYR A 49 -22.59 2.73 9.85
CA TYR A 49 -21.92 3.65 10.75
C TYR A 49 -20.49 3.91 10.24
N SER A 50 -19.94 5.09 10.51
CA SER A 50 -18.58 5.45 10.11
C SER A 50 -17.97 6.41 11.12
N HIS A 51 -16.92 5.98 11.80
CA HIS A 51 -16.16 6.81 12.72
C HIS A 51 -14.70 6.32 12.84
N PRO A 52 -13.70 7.22 12.92
CA PRO A 52 -12.28 6.81 12.96
C PRO A 52 -11.90 5.89 14.13
N ASN A 53 -12.65 5.92 15.24
CA ASN A 53 -12.38 5.06 16.39
C ASN A 53 -13.02 3.67 16.27
N GLU A 54 -13.84 3.43 15.25
CA GLU A 54 -14.60 2.19 15.05
C GLU A 54 -14.82 2.00 13.55
N MET A 55 -13.80 1.48 12.87
CA MET A 55 -13.83 1.27 11.41
C MET A 55 -13.80 -0.20 11.01
N PHE A 56 -13.18 -1.04 11.84
CA PHE A 56 -12.99 -2.44 11.52
C PHE A 56 -13.42 -3.35 12.66
N TRP A 57 -13.54 -4.63 12.35
CA TRP A 57 -13.82 -5.65 13.33
C TRP A 57 -13.05 -6.94 13.04
N GLU A 58 -12.83 -7.70 14.10
CA GLU A 58 -12.38 -9.08 14.06
C GLU A 58 -13.00 -9.85 15.22
N ILE A 59 -12.89 -11.18 15.18
CA ILE A 59 -13.35 -12.05 16.26
C ILE A 59 -12.23 -13.01 16.64
N ASP A 60 -11.95 -13.11 17.94
CA ASP A 60 -10.97 -14.03 18.50
C ASP A 60 -11.57 -14.80 19.68
N SER A 61 -10.73 -15.55 20.41
CA SER A 61 -11.19 -16.33 21.57
C SER A 61 -11.67 -15.46 22.75
N ALA A 62 -11.26 -14.19 22.82
CA ALA A 62 -11.62 -13.26 23.87
C ALA A 62 -12.94 -12.53 23.58
N GLY A 63 -13.27 -12.27 22.31
CA GLY A 63 -14.55 -11.67 21.93
C GLY A 63 -14.59 -11.08 20.53
N VAL A 64 -15.56 -10.19 20.28
CA VAL A 64 -15.61 -9.36 19.07
C VAL A 64 -14.84 -8.08 19.35
N ASN A 65 -13.76 -7.86 18.61
CA ASN A 65 -12.96 -6.64 18.72
C ASN A 65 -13.45 -5.63 17.69
N ILE A 66 -13.80 -4.42 18.14
CA ILE A 66 -13.97 -3.24 17.30
C ILE A 66 -12.66 -2.46 17.32
N LEU A 67 -12.18 -2.13 16.13
CA LEU A 67 -10.87 -1.54 15.91
C LEU A 67 -10.99 -0.13 15.33
N ASP A 68 -10.10 0.77 15.75
CA ASP A 68 -9.94 2.09 15.14
C ASP A 68 -9.20 2.03 13.79
N GLN A 69 -9.00 3.21 13.19
CA GLN A 69 -8.24 3.38 11.96
C GLN A 69 -6.75 3.02 12.02
N ASN A 70 -6.20 2.77 13.20
CA ASN A 70 -4.82 2.35 13.44
C ASN A 70 -4.72 0.86 13.80
N GLY A 71 -5.86 0.18 13.95
CA GLY A 71 -5.94 -1.23 14.34
C GLY A 71 -5.87 -1.45 15.84
N GLY A 72 -6.02 -0.40 16.65
CA GLY A 72 -6.14 -0.54 18.09
C GLY A 72 -7.56 -0.93 18.49
N ILE A 73 -7.67 -1.82 19.48
CA ILE A 73 -8.97 -2.28 20.01
C ILE A 73 -9.60 -1.17 20.83
N THR A 74 -10.66 -0.57 20.30
CA THR A 74 -11.46 0.45 20.99
C THR A 74 -12.63 -0.13 21.75
N CYS A 75 -13.07 -1.34 21.39
CA CYS A 75 -14.01 -2.08 22.20
C CYS A 75 -13.79 -3.58 22.03
N GLN A 76 -13.68 -4.32 23.13
CA GLN A 76 -13.76 -5.77 23.13
C GLN A 76 -15.12 -6.16 23.70
N LEU A 77 -15.98 -6.69 22.83
CA LEU A 77 -17.36 -7.01 23.14
C LEU A 77 -17.49 -8.50 23.47
N SER A 78 -18.16 -8.81 24.58
CA SER A 78 -18.50 -10.17 24.98
C SER A 78 -20.01 -10.41 24.87
N SER A 79 -20.41 -11.68 24.79
CA SER A 79 -21.83 -12.06 24.89
C SER A 79 -22.43 -11.53 26.20
N GLN A 80 -23.64 -10.97 26.10
CA GLN A 80 -24.46 -10.51 27.22
C GLN A 80 -25.85 -11.17 27.15
N PRO A 81 -26.60 -11.25 28.25
CA PRO A 81 -27.99 -11.68 28.21
C PRO A 81 -28.82 -10.77 27.29
N GLY A 82 -29.28 -11.32 26.17
CA GLY A 82 -30.17 -10.66 25.22
C GLY A 82 -31.64 -11.03 25.45
N PRO A 83 -32.59 -10.16 25.03
CA PRO A 83 -34.00 -10.50 25.03
C PRO A 83 -34.27 -11.68 24.09
N ASP A 84 -35.13 -12.61 24.49
CA ASP A 84 -35.66 -13.70 23.66
C ASP A 84 -34.61 -14.54 22.88
N GLY A 85 -33.39 -14.64 23.41
CA GLY A 85 -32.30 -15.39 22.77
C GLY A 85 -31.62 -14.66 21.60
N MET A 86 -31.97 -13.40 21.35
CA MET A 86 -31.28 -12.54 20.37
C MET A 86 -29.84 -12.26 20.81
N ILE A 87 -28.97 -12.05 19.83
CA ILE A 87 -27.56 -11.75 20.09
C ILE A 87 -27.46 -10.36 20.73
N ARG A 88 -26.79 -10.31 21.87
CA ARG A 88 -26.39 -9.07 22.51
C ARG A 88 -24.92 -9.13 22.88
N LEU A 89 -24.18 -8.10 22.49
CA LEU A 89 -22.77 -7.93 22.78
C LEU A 89 -22.55 -6.64 23.56
N GLY A 90 -21.62 -6.65 24.52
CA GLY A 90 -21.32 -5.46 25.32
C GLY A 90 -19.86 -5.39 25.74
N GLY A 91 -19.34 -4.17 25.86
CA GLY A 91 -17.97 -3.89 26.26
C GLY A 91 -17.72 -2.42 26.54
N TYR A 92 -16.67 -2.12 27.29
CA TYR A 92 -16.28 -0.72 27.54
C TYR A 92 -15.49 -0.16 26.37
N PHE A 93 -15.81 1.09 26.01
CA PHE A 93 -15.03 1.86 25.05
C PHE A 93 -13.67 2.25 25.64
N ARG A 94 -12.62 2.12 24.85
CA ARG A 94 -11.24 2.49 25.14
C ARG A 94 -10.85 3.66 24.24
N ASP A 95 -10.43 4.75 24.85
CA ASP A 95 -10.15 6.00 24.13
C ASP A 95 -8.75 5.97 23.47
N PRO A 96 -8.65 5.99 22.12
CA PRO A 96 -7.36 6.06 21.43
C PRO A 96 -6.54 7.31 21.82
N GLY A 97 -7.20 8.42 22.18
CA GLY A 97 -6.55 9.66 22.61
C GLY A 97 -5.89 9.57 24.00
N SER A 98 -6.22 8.52 24.76
CA SER A 98 -5.76 8.28 26.13
C SER A 98 -5.05 6.93 26.26
N ASP A 99 -4.27 6.54 25.25
CA ASP A 99 -3.53 5.26 25.21
C ASP A 99 -4.44 4.04 25.45
N TYR A 100 -5.62 4.07 24.84
CA TYR A 100 -6.65 3.03 24.97
C TYR A 100 -7.08 2.77 26.42
N ALA A 101 -7.00 3.78 27.28
CA ALA A 101 -7.57 3.71 28.62
C ALA A 101 -9.08 3.46 28.55
N GLN A 102 -9.53 2.51 29.38
CA GLN A 102 -10.96 2.19 29.49
C GLN A 102 -11.74 3.42 30.00
N THR A 103 -12.83 3.73 29.32
CA THR A 103 -13.73 4.83 29.69
C THR A 103 -14.97 4.30 30.44
N GLY A 104 -15.78 5.22 30.98
CA GLY A 104 -17.09 4.88 31.55
C GLY A 104 -18.19 4.66 30.50
N ASN A 105 -17.88 4.76 29.20
CA ASN A 105 -18.85 4.51 28.13
C ASN A 105 -18.89 3.02 27.84
N PHE A 106 -20.06 2.40 28.06
CA PHE A 106 -20.30 0.99 27.75
C PHE A 106 -21.07 0.89 26.44
N HIS A 107 -20.47 0.26 25.45
CA HIS A 107 -21.03 0.05 24.13
C HIS A 107 -21.84 -1.25 24.11
N ILE A 108 -22.98 -1.22 23.44
CA ILE A 108 -23.86 -2.38 23.28
C ILE A 108 -24.23 -2.52 21.81
N LEU A 109 -24.07 -3.72 21.27
CA LEU A 109 -24.68 -4.15 20.01
C LEU A 109 -25.81 -5.13 20.35
N GLU A 110 -27.02 -4.81 19.93
CA GLU A 110 -28.20 -5.64 20.16
C GLU A 110 -28.80 -6.00 18.81
N GLU A 111 -28.94 -7.29 18.51
CA GLU A 111 -29.64 -7.76 17.32
C GLU A 111 -31.03 -7.16 17.29
N ASN A 112 -31.41 -6.65 16.12
CA ASN A 112 -32.72 -6.05 15.91
C ASN A 112 -33.44 -6.71 14.74
N SER A 113 -34.72 -6.36 14.54
CA SER A 113 -35.57 -6.93 13.50
C SER A 113 -35.36 -6.31 12.12
N SER A 114 -34.41 -5.39 11.95
CA SER A 114 -34.13 -4.76 10.67
C SER A 114 -33.45 -5.75 9.73
N ASP A 115 -33.82 -5.71 8.46
CA ASP A 115 -33.21 -6.49 7.39
C ASP A 115 -32.08 -5.73 6.68
N SER A 116 -31.55 -4.65 7.29
CA SER A 116 -30.49 -3.86 6.66
C SER A 116 -29.28 -4.68 6.23
N HIS A 117 -28.94 -5.80 6.88
CA HIS A 117 -27.93 -6.76 6.43
C HIS A 117 -28.19 -7.37 5.04
N THR A 118 -29.44 -7.43 4.58
CA THR A 118 -29.85 -7.92 3.25
C THR A 118 -29.86 -6.83 2.17
N LYS A 119 -29.88 -5.55 2.56
CA LYS A 119 -29.80 -4.42 1.62
C LYS A 119 -28.44 -4.41 0.94
N ILE A 120 -28.44 -4.08 -0.34
CA ILE A 120 -27.24 -4.09 -1.18
C ILE A 120 -26.58 -2.72 -1.23
N GLN A 121 -25.35 -2.69 -1.71
CA GLN A 121 -24.60 -1.48 -2.05
C GLN A 121 -24.49 -1.33 -3.57
N SER A 122 -24.24 -0.11 -4.01
CA SER A 122 -23.88 0.17 -5.40
C SER A 122 -22.52 0.84 -5.49
N PHE A 123 -21.78 0.55 -6.55
CA PHE A 123 -20.42 1.07 -6.74
C PHE A 123 -20.28 1.67 -8.14
N ASP A 124 -19.65 2.84 -8.24
CA ASP A 124 -19.06 3.28 -9.50
C ASP A 124 -17.88 2.37 -9.89
N LEU A 125 -17.50 2.39 -11.16
CA LEU A 125 -16.40 1.59 -11.69
C LEU A 125 -15.07 2.35 -11.76
N PHE A 126 -14.99 3.48 -12.46
CA PHE A 126 -13.70 4.12 -12.80
C PHE A 126 -13.25 5.06 -11.68
N ASP A 127 -11.97 4.99 -11.32
CA ASP A 127 -11.39 5.69 -10.17
C ASP A 127 -12.06 5.35 -8.83
N THR A 128 -12.89 4.29 -8.83
CA THR A 128 -13.61 3.71 -7.69
C THR A 128 -13.25 2.23 -7.49
N LEU A 129 -13.58 1.35 -8.44
CA LEU A 129 -13.22 -0.09 -8.42
C LEU A 129 -12.00 -0.40 -9.28
N VAL A 130 -11.78 0.35 -10.35
CA VAL A 130 -10.59 0.26 -11.21
C VAL A 130 -9.92 1.62 -11.33
N ALA A 131 -8.59 1.61 -11.40
CA ALA A 131 -7.79 2.77 -11.71
C ALA A 131 -7.01 2.55 -13.01
N ARG A 132 -6.57 3.65 -13.60
CA ARG A 132 -5.61 3.64 -14.72
C ARG A 132 -4.18 3.77 -14.21
N ARG A 133 -3.22 3.18 -14.94
CA ARG A 133 -1.76 3.32 -14.72
C ARG A 133 -1.27 4.74 -14.97
N CYS A 134 -1.95 5.48 -15.85
CA CYS A 134 -1.79 6.91 -15.97
C CYS A 134 -2.73 7.65 -15.02
N TYR A 135 -2.31 8.82 -14.53
CA TYR A 135 -3.18 9.67 -13.70
C TYR A 135 -4.15 10.50 -14.55
N ASP A 136 -3.68 11.00 -15.70
CA ASP A 136 -4.51 11.72 -16.66
C ASP A 136 -5.17 10.70 -17.63
N PRO A 137 -6.50 10.58 -17.68
CA PRO A 137 -7.18 9.68 -18.62
C PRO A 137 -6.92 10.03 -20.09
N LEU A 138 -6.62 11.30 -20.42
CA LEU A 138 -6.28 11.69 -21.79
C LEU A 138 -4.97 11.06 -22.28
N GLU A 139 -4.13 10.55 -21.37
CA GLU A 139 -2.89 9.88 -21.75
C GLU A 139 -3.13 8.65 -22.62
N ILE A 140 -4.25 7.95 -22.45
CA ILE A 140 -4.64 6.82 -23.31
C ILE A 140 -4.72 7.28 -24.77
N PHE A 141 -5.37 8.40 -25.03
CA PHE A 141 -5.47 8.95 -26.39
C PHE A 141 -4.11 9.39 -26.94
N ARG A 142 -3.25 9.95 -26.09
CA ARG A 142 -1.87 10.33 -26.48
C ARG A 142 -1.02 9.11 -26.81
N ILE A 143 -1.20 7.99 -26.11
CA ILE A 143 -0.53 6.72 -26.41
C ILE A 143 -0.99 6.21 -27.77
N VAL A 144 -2.30 6.17 -28.03
CA VAL A 144 -2.86 5.77 -29.34
C VAL A 144 -2.32 6.66 -30.46
N GLU A 145 -2.26 7.98 -30.25
CA GLU A 145 -1.66 8.92 -31.21
C GLU A 145 -0.20 8.59 -31.51
N ARG A 146 0.64 8.41 -30.48
CA ARG A 146 2.06 8.06 -30.65
C ARG A 146 2.25 6.73 -31.37
N LYS A 147 1.47 5.70 -31.01
CA LYS A 147 1.57 4.36 -31.61
C LYS A 147 1.04 4.30 -33.04
N SER A 148 -0.02 5.05 -33.34
CA SER A 148 -0.64 5.05 -34.67
C SER A 148 0.03 5.99 -35.66
N GLY A 149 0.71 7.05 -35.18
CA GLY A 149 1.27 8.11 -36.01
C GLY A 149 0.23 9.07 -36.60
N VAL A 150 -1.02 9.02 -36.15
CA VAL A 150 -2.08 9.93 -36.62
C VAL A 150 -2.01 11.25 -35.84
N ALA A 151 -1.41 12.25 -36.46
CA ALA A 151 -1.19 13.56 -35.84
C ALA A 151 -2.49 14.25 -35.39
N ASN A 152 -2.44 14.84 -34.20
CA ASN A 152 -3.54 15.52 -33.49
C ASN A 152 -4.73 14.61 -33.15
N PHE A 153 -4.55 13.29 -33.14
CA PHE A 153 -5.62 12.35 -32.81
C PHE A 153 -6.16 12.60 -31.40
N ALA A 154 -5.30 12.72 -30.37
CA ALA A 154 -5.77 12.85 -28.99
C ALA A 154 -6.65 14.08 -28.80
N ASP A 155 -6.21 15.23 -29.31
CA ASP A 155 -6.94 16.49 -29.22
C ASP A 155 -8.26 16.48 -29.99
N LYS A 156 -8.30 15.85 -31.18
CA LYS A 156 -9.54 15.73 -31.95
C LYS A 156 -10.52 14.78 -31.27
N ARG A 157 -10.05 13.61 -30.82
CA ARG A 157 -10.82 12.59 -30.11
C ARG A 157 -11.49 13.14 -28.85
N HIS A 158 -10.75 13.90 -28.04
CA HIS A 158 -11.30 14.54 -26.84
C HIS A 158 -12.34 15.62 -27.17
N ARG A 159 -12.06 16.50 -28.15
CA ARG A 159 -13.01 17.57 -28.55
C ARG A 159 -14.34 17.03 -29.08
N VAL A 160 -14.31 15.94 -29.85
CA VAL A 160 -15.54 15.31 -30.37
C VAL A 160 -16.41 14.80 -29.22
N GLU A 161 -15.81 14.13 -28.24
CA GLU A 161 -16.54 13.67 -27.05
C GLU A 161 -17.16 14.84 -26.28
N MET A 162 -16.39 15.89 -26.02
CA MET A 162 -16.89 17.09 -25.30
C MET A 162 -18.01 17.81 -26.05
N SER A 163 -18.12 17.66 -27.36
CA SER A 163 -19.25 18.22 -28.13
C SER A 163 -20.57 17.47 -27.91
N MET A 164 -20.51 16.23 -27.39
CA MET A 164 -21.69 15.39 -27.12
C MET A 164 -21.99 15.25 -25.62
N PHE A 165 -20.96 15.34 -24.78
CA PHE A 165 -21.06 15.19 -23.33
C PHE A 165 -22.17 16.06 -22.73
N GLY A 166 -23.11 15.45 -22.01
CA GLY A 166 -24.24 16.13 -21.37
C GLY A 166 -25.37 16.61 -22.29
N HIS A 167 -25.33 16.31 -23.60
CA HIS A 167 -26.35 16.76 -24.57
C HIS A 167 -27.26 15.63 -25.06
N ARG A 168 -26.72 14.42 -25.27
CA ARG A 168 -27.44 13.23 -25.76
C ARG A 168 -26.70 11.94 -25.41
N PRO A 169 -27.33 10.74 -25.39
CA PRO A 169 -26.62 9.48 -25.27
C PRO A 169 -25.69 9.29 -26.48
N TYR A 170 -24.48 8.81 -26.24
CA TYR A 170 -23.46 8.57 -27.27
C TYR A 170 -22.50 7.44 -26.86
N GLY A 171 -22.23 6.50 -27.76
CA GLY A 171 -21.22 5.47 -27.57
C GLY A 171 -19.88 5.84 -28.20
N LEU A 172 -18.91 4.95 -28.04
CA LEU A 172 -17.63 5.04 -28.71
C LEU A 172 -17.78 5.13 -30.24
N ASP A 173 -18.72 4.39 -30.83
CA ASP A 173 -18.97 4.42 -32.28
C ASP A 173 -19.38 5.82 -32.76
N ASP A 174 -20.27 6.51 -32.05
CA ASP A 174 -20.69 7.88 -32.40
C ASP A 174 -19.50 8.85 -32.45
N ILE A 175 -18.53 8.69 -31.55
CA ILE A 175 -17.33 9.52 -31.50
C ILE A 175 -16.48 9.30 -32.76
N TYR A 176 -16.27 8.05 -33.16
CA TYR A 176 -15.50 7.72 -34.34
C TYR A 176 -16.23 8.09 -35.64
N ASP A 177 -17.55 7.92 -35.69
CA ASP A 177 -18.37 8.29 -36.84
C ASP A 177 -18.32 9.80 -37.11
N ILE A 178 -18.32 10.64 -36.07
CA ILE A 178 -18.11 12.09 -36.24
C ILE A 178 -16.72 12.40 -36.79
N MET A 179 -15.67 11.73 -36.31
CA MET A 179 -14.31 11.93 -36.85
C MET A 179 -14.19 11.51 -38.32
N VAL A 180 -14.95 10.50 -38.75
CA VAL A 180 -15.05 10.12 -40.17
C VAL A 180 -15.86 11.14 -40.97
N ALA A 181 -17.01 11.58 -40.45
CA ALA A 181 -17.87 12.58 -41.09
C ALA A 181 -17.16 13.93 -41.29
N ASP A 182 -16.29 14.31 -40.35
CA ASP A 182 -15.43 15.50 -40.42
C ASP A 182 -14.23 15.33 -41.38
N ALA A 183 -14.12 14.19 -42.06
CA ALA A 183 -13.00 13.80 -42.92
C ALA A 183 -11.63 13.84 -42.20
N PHE A 184 -11.62 13.72 -40.86
CA PHE A 184 -10.39 13.63 -40.08
C PHE A 184 -9.79 12.21 -40.17
N LEU A 185 -10.65 11.18 -40.16
CA LEU A 185 -10.27 9.78 -40.34
C LEU A 185 -10.97 9.18 -41.56
N THR A 186 -10.30 8.21 -42.20
CA THR A 186 -10.99 7.23 -43.05
C THR A 186 -11.69 6.18 -42.18
N GLU A 187 -12.71 5.50 -42.71
CA GLU A 187 -13.40 4.38 -42.01
C GLU A 187 -12.41 3.30 -41.53
N LYS A 188 -11.39 3.01 -42.34
CA LYS A 188 -10.32 2.06 -42.00
C LYS A 188 -9.50 2.56 -40.81
N GLN A 189 -9.09 3.83 -40.80
CA GLN A 189 -8.36 4.41 -39.67
C GLN A 189 -9.23 4.42 -38.42
N ALA A 190 -10.50 4.80 -38.52
CA ALA A 190 -11.43 4.79 -37.39
C ALA A 190 -11.55 3.40 -36.77
N SER A 191 -11.69 2.36 -37.60
CA SER A 191 -11.77 0.97 -37.12
C SER A 191 -10.51 0.54 -36.35
N VAL A 192 -9.32 0.87 -36.88
CA VAL A 192 -8.03 0.53 -36.25
C VAL A 192 -7.84 1.31 -34.96
N LEU A 193 -8.04 2.63 -34.97
CA LEU A 193 -7.82 3.49 -33.82
C LEU A 193 -8.80 3.18 -32.68
N LYS A 194 -10.05 2.86 -33.00
CA LYS A 194 -11.04 2.41 -32.00
C LYS A 194 -10.60 1.12 -31.29
N TRP A 195 -10.05 0.17 -32.04
CA TRP A 195 -9.51 -1.05 -31.45
C TRP A 195 -8.28 -0.77 -30.58
N MET A 196 -7.36 0.09 -31.06
CA MET A 196 -6.20 0.53 -30.28
C MET A 196 -6.63 1.26 -29.00
N GLU A 197 -7.63 2.14 -29.03
CA GLU A 197 -8.14 2.84 -27.83
C GLU A 197 -8.65 1.84 -26.78
N LEU A 198 -9.41 0.83 -27.19
CA LEU A 198 -9.88 -0.23 -26.28
C LEU A 198 -8.73 -1.09 -25.75
N GLU A 199 -7.73 -1.41 -26.57
CA GLU A 199 -6.55 -2.17 -26.16
C GLU A 199 -5.70 -1.38 -25.16
N GLU A 200 -5.40 -0.10 -25.44
CA GLU A 200 -4.66 0.74 -24.50
C GLU A 200 -5.44 0.95 -23.21
N GLU A 201 -6.75 1.19 -23.27
CA GLU A 201 -7.59 1.30 -22.07
C GLU A 201 -7.48 0.02 -21.24
N TRP A 202 -7.61 -1.15 -21.86
CA TRP A 202 -7.48 -2.45 -21.19
C TRP A 202 -6.11 -2.63 -20.52
N ASP A 203 -5.03 -2.32 -21.22
CA ASP A 203 -3.65 -2.50 -20.76
C ASP A 203 -3.27 -1.54 -19.64
N HIS A 204 -4.02 -0.45 -19.46
CA HIS A 204 -3.78 0.53 -18.40
C HIS A 204 -4.69 0.34 -17.19
N LEU A 205 -5.72 -0.51 -17.26
CA LEU A 205 -6.60 -0.76 -16.12
C LEU A 205 -6.05 -1.81 -15.14
N PHE A 206 -6.25 -1.54 -13.86
CA PHE A 206 -5.98 -2.43 -12.72
C PHE A 206 -6.99 -2.17 -11.57
N PRO A 207 -7.25 -3.16 -10.69
CA PRO A 207 -8.24 -3.00 -9.62
C PRO A 207 -7.73 -2.14 -8.46
N ILE A 208 -8.66 -1.44 -7.80
CA ILE A 208 -8.45 -0.81 -6.50
C ILE A 208 -8.85 -1.82 -5.42
N GLY A 209 -7.87 -2.55 -4.89
CA GLY A 209 -8.06 -3.70 -4.00
C GLY A 209 -8.96 -3.42 -2.79
N ASP A 210 -8.76 -2.28 -2.10
CA ASP A 210 -9.56 -1.94 -0.90
C ASP A 210 -11.04 -1.76 -1.22
N VAL A 211 -11.37 -1.13 -2.35
CA VAL A 211 -12.78 -0.87 -2.72
C VAL A 211 -13.41 -2.13 -3.30
N VAL A 212 -12.68 -2.88 -4.13
CA VAL A 212 -13.12 -4.20 -4.63
C VAL A 212 -13.44 -5.15 -3.47
N ALA A 213 -12.64 -5.13 -2.41
CA ALA A 213 -12.88 -5.95 -1.22
C ALA A 213 -14.14 -5.57 -0.42
N ARG A 214 -14.80 -4.44 -0.71
CA ARG A 214 -16.08 -4.03 -0.09
C ARG A 214 -17.30 -4.55 -0.83
N VAL A 215 -17.12 -5.10 -2.03
CA VAL A 215 -18.20 -5.57 -2.89
C VAL A 215 -18.65 -6.96 -2.46
N ASN A 216 -19.94 -7.10 -2.16
CA ASN A 216 -20.59 -8.38 -1.95
C ASN A 216 -21.13 -8.96 -3.26
N ALA A 217 -21.46 -10.25 -3.28
CA ALA A 217 -21.87 -10.93 -4.50
C ALA A 217 -23.13 -10.32 -5.14
N ASP A 218 -24.06 -9.86 -4.32
CA ASP A 218 -25.37 -9.31 -4.76
C ASP A 218 -25.36 -7.79 -4.94
N ASP A 219 -24.24 -7.12 -4.63
CA ASP A 219 -24.08 -5.68 -4.88
C ASP A 219 -24.10 -5.39 -6.39
N ILE A 220 -24.35 -4.14 -6.77
CA ILE A 220 -24.43 -3.71 -8.17
C ILE A 220 -23.35 -2.70 -8.53
N VAL A 221 -23.01 -2.64 -9.82
CA VAL A 221 -22.07 -1.63 -10.36
C VAL A 221 -22.83 -0.70 -11.29
N ILE A 222 -22.66 0.60 -11.11
CA ILE A 222 -23.33 1.66 -11.89
C ILE A 222 -22.27 2.61 -12.43
N SER A 223 -22.03 2.57 -13.74
CA SER A 223 -21.00 3.40 -14.40
C SER A 223 -21.60 4.27 -15.50
N ASP A 224 -21.17 5.54 -15.52
CA ASP A 224 -21.42 6.47 -16.62
C ASP A 224 -20.18 6.48 -17.53
N MET A 225 -20.19 5.70 -18.62
CA MET A 225 -19.08 5.52 -19.54
C MET A 225 -19.53 5.30 -20.99
N TYR A 226 -18.80 5.89 -21.95
CA TYR A 226 -19.08 5.77 -23.40
C TYR A 226 -18.58 4.47 -24.04
N LEU A 227 -17.82 3.67 -23.30
CA LEU A 227 -17.22 2.43 -23.78
C LEU A 227 -18.26 1.31 -23.94
N PRO A 228 -18.05 0.33 -24.84
CA PRO A 228 -19.02 -0.73 -25.07
C PRO A 228 -19.32 -1.59 -23.82
N TYR A 229 -20.56 -2.01 -23.64
CA TYR A 229 -20.98 -2.85 -22.51
C TYR A 229 -20.11 -4.09 -22.33
N ALA A 230 -19.85 -4.83 -23.43
CA ALA A 230 -19.03 -6.04 -23.39
C ALA A 230 -17.60 -5.78 -22.92
N PHE A 231 -17.04 -4.59 -23.19
CA PHE A 231 -15.73 -4.19 -22.70
C PHE A 231 -15.77 -3.93 -21.19
N ILE A 232 -16.77 -3.18 -20.71
CA ILE A 232 -16.91 -2.84 -19.29
C ILE A 232 -17.23 -4.08 -18.44
N GLU A 233 -18.11 -4.96 -18.92
CA GLU A 233 -18.37 -6.23 -18.26
C GLU A 233 -17.10 -7.08 -18.15
N ARG A 234 -16.27 -7.11 -19.21
CA ARG A 234 -14.98 -7.79 -19.18
C ARG A 234 -14.03 -7.17 -18.17
N VAL A 235 -13.94 -5.85 -18.08
CA VAL A 235 -13.14 -5.14 -17.08
C VAL A 235 -13.56 -5.57 -15.67
N LEU A 236 -14.86 -5.55 -15.37
CA LEU A 236 -15.38 -5.95 -14.06
C LEU A 236 -14.99 -7.40 -13.70
N ARG A 237 -15.15 -8.33 -14.64
CA ARG A 237 -14.86 -9.76 -14.43
C ARG A 237 -13.38 -10.06 -14.30
N GLU A 238 -12.56 -9.58 -15.23
CA GLU A 238 -11.16 -9.99 -15.36
C GLU A 238 -10.19 -9.08 -14.61
N LYS A 239 -10.50 -7.78 -14.46
CA LYS A 239 -9.62 -6.85 -13.71
C LYS A 239 -10.01 -6.80 -12.24
N CYS A 240 -11.30 -6.75 -11.90
CA CYS A 240 -11.75 -6.71 -10.51
C CYS A 240 -12.04 -8.09 -9.91
N GLY A 241 -12.22 -9.13 -10.73
CA GLY A 241 -12.64 -10.44 -10.23
C GLY A 241 -14.12 -10.48 -9.80
N LEU A 242 -14.96 -9.59 -10.33
CA LEU A 242 -16.34 -9.38 -9.90
C LEU A 242 -17.33 -9.83 -10.98
N ASN A 243 -18.43 -10.48 -10.58
CA ASN A 243 -19.51 -10.90 -11.49
C ASN A 243 -20.83 -10.15 -11.21
N ASN A 244 -20.74 -9.03 -10.51
CA ASN A 244 -21.87 -8.19 -10.10
C ASN A 244 -22.65 -7.65 -11.31
N LYS A 245 -23.94 -7.37 -11.10
CA LYS A 245 -24.78 -6.81 -12.17
C LYS A 245 -24.31 -5.39 -12.53
N LEU A 246 -24.05 -5.18 -13.82
CA LEU A 246 -23.61 -3.91 -14.37
C LEU A 246 -24.77 -3.12 -14.99
N TYR A 247 -24.94 -1.89 -14.50
CA TYR A 247 -25.73 -0.84 -15.13
C TYR A 247 -24.79 0.17 -15.79
N LEU A 248 -24.83 0.22 -17.12
CA LEU A 248 -24.00 1.10 -17.91
C LEU A 248 -24.86 2.18 -18.56
N SER A 249 -24.49 3.42 -18.34
CA SER A 249 -25.06 4.59 -19.00
C SER A 249 -23.94 5.56 -19.36
N ASN A 250 -24.22 6.78 -19.82
CA ASN A 250 -23.18 7.73 -20.24
C ASN A 250 -23.21 9.01 -19.39
N TYR A 251 -24.36 9.29 -18.76
CA TYR A 251 -24.59 10.46 -17.89
C TYR A 251 -25.85 10.27 -17.00
N GLY A 252 -26.31 9.03 -16.84
CA GLY A 252 -27.54 8.69 -16.11
C GLY A 252 -27.42 9.01 -14.63
N LYS A 253 -26.24 8.85 -14.02
CA LYS A 253 -25.99 9.32 -12.65
C LYS A 253 -25.94 10.84 -12.62
N HIS A 254 -25.16 11.48 -13.48
CA HIS A 254 -25.02 12.95 -13.49
C HIS A 254 -26.37 13.68 -13.62
N HIS A 255 -27.29 13.16 -14.45
CA HIS A 255 -28.63 13.72 -14.66
C HIS A 255 -29.73 13.05 -13.84
N ARG A 256 -29.38 12.21 -12.85
CA ARG A 256 -30.33 11.57 -11.92
C ARG A 256 -31.34 10.61 -12.56
N LEU A 257 -31.11 10.19 -13.80
CA LEU A 257 -32.05 9.39 -14.59
C LEU A 257 -32.08 7.91 -14.17
N ILE A 258 -30.97 7.42 -13.61
CA ILE A 258 -30.81 5.98 -13.33
C ILE A 258 -31.43 5.58 -11.98
N TRP A 259 -31.46 6.48 -11.00
CA TRP A 259 -31.83 6.15 -9.62
C TRP A 259 -33.27 5.65 -9.44
N PRO A 260 -34.30 6.19 -10.15
CA PRO A 260 -35.64 5.64 -10.05
C PRO A 260 -35.72 4.15 -10.43
N GLU A 261 -35.11 3.77 -11.56
CA GLU A 261 -35.08 2.36 -12.02
C GLU A 261 -34.35 1.47 -11.01
N ILE A 262 -33.25 1.96 -10.43
CA ILE A 262 -32.49 1.21 -9.43
C ILE A 262 -33.29 1.03 -8.13
N LEU A 263 -33.97 2.07 -7.66
CA LEU A 263 -34.77 2.00 -6.42
C LEU A 263 -36.07 1.19 -6.60
N ASP A 264 -36.60 1.08 -7.81
CA ASP A 264 -37.71 0.17 -8.12
C ASP A 264 -37.28 -1.30 -8.05
N ALA A 265 -36.00 -1.59 -8.29
CA ALA A 265 -35.47 -2.95 -8.35
C ALA A 265 -34.73 -3.40 -7.07
N TYR A 266 -34.19 -2.46 -6.28
CA TYR A 266 -33.33 -2.75 -5.13
C TYR A 266 -33.57 -1.82 -3.96
N GLU A 267 -33.37 -2.36 -2.76
CA GLU A 267 -33.17 -1.56 -1.55
C GLU A 267 -31.67 -1.27 -1.38
N LEU A 268 -31.27 -0.04 -1.71
CA LEU A 268 -29.89 0.41 -1.58
C LEU A 268 -29.60 0.91 -0.17
N ARG A 269 -28.53 0.40 0.42
CA ARG A 269 -27.95 0.95 1.65
C ARG A 269 -27.11 2.19 1.35
N SER A 270 -26.23 2.09 0.35
CA SER A 270 -25.36 3.19 -0.05
C SER A 270 -24.82 3.06 -1.47
N HIS A 271 -24.30 4.18 -1.98
CA HIS A 271 -23.51 4.25 -3.20
C HIS A 271 -22.08 4.69 -2.91
N PHE A 272 -21.10 4.04 -3.55
CA PHE A 272 -19.68 4.39 -3.51
C PHE A 272 -19.24 4.94 -4.86
N GLY A 273 -18.58 6.09 -4.87
CA GLY A 273 -17.97 6.62 -6.09
C GLY A 273 -17.06 7.81 -5.82
N ASP A 274 -16.28 8.20 -6.82
CA ASP A 274 -15.26 9.24 -6.70
C ASP A 274 -15.77 10.64 -7.07
N ASN A 275 -16.85 10.71 -7.86
CA ASN A 275 -17.35 11.96 -8.41
C ASN A 275 -18.38 12.62 -7.49
N ILE A 276 -18.06 13.82 -7.01
CA ILE A 276 -18.95 14.57 -6.11
C ILE A 276 -20.34 14.83 -6.73
N GLN A 277 -20.42 15.13 -8.02
CA GLN A 277 -21.70 15.44 -8.65
C GLN A 277 -22.50 14.16 -8.96
N ALA A 278 -21.88 13.18 -9.60
CA ALA A 278 -22.55 11.97 -10.08
C ALA A 278 -22.77 10.92 -8.98
N ASP A 279 -21.85 10.78 -8.03
CA ASP A 279 -21.85 9.69 -7.05
C ASP A 279 -22.20 10.15 -5.63
N ILE A 280 -22.20 11.45 -5.36
CA ILE A 280 -22.56 11.99 -4.03
C ILE A 280 -23.86 12.79 -4.12
N ILE A 281 -23.85 13.92 -4.82
CA ILE A 281 -25.00 14.83 -4.88
C ILE A 281 -26.21 14.16 -5.54
N SER A 282 -25.98 13.43 -6.63
CA SER A 282 -27.06 12.77 -7.35
C SER A 282 -27.79 11.71 -6.52
N PRO A 283 -27.14 10.61 -6.06
CA PRO A 283 -27.84 9.57 -5.29
C PRO A 283 -28.40 10.09 -3.96
N SER A 284 -27.69 11.01 -3.29
CA SER A 284 -28.18 11.62 -2.05
C SER A 284 -29.52 12.35 -2.23
N SER A 285 -29.77 12.93 -3.42
CA SER A 285 -31.06 13.56 -3.72
C SER A 285 -32.25 12.59 -3.79
N PHE A 286 -31.99 11.28 -3.80
CA PHE A 286 -32.97 10.19 -3.70
C PHE A 286 -32.98 9.50 -2.33
N GLY A 287 -32.29 10.05 -1.33
CA GLY A 287 -32.21 9.48 0.02
C GLY A 287 -31.26 8.28 0.15
N ILE A 288 -30.41 8.03 -0.85
CA ILE A 288 -29.41 6.95 -0.82
C ILE A 288 -28.20 7.42 0.01
N GLY A 289 -27.70 6.58 0.92
CA GLY A 289 -26.45 6.84 1.65
C GLY A 289 -25.25 6.93 0.68
N VAL A 290 -24.26 7.76 0.97
CA VAL A 290 -23.17 8.03 0.02
C VAL A 290 -21.79 7.91 0.65
N ASN A 291 -20.86 7.32 -0.09
CA ASN A 291 -19.47 7.13 0.32
C ASN A 291 -18.55 7.67 -0.77
N LEU A 292 -17.87 8.79 -0.48
CA LEU A 292 -16.87 9.37 -1.39
C LEU A 292 -15.59 8.54 -1.39
N VAL A 293 -15.23 8.01 -2.54
CA VAL A 293 -13.98 7.29 -2.77
C VAL A 293 -12.91 8.27 -3.23
N THR A 294 -11.81 8.37 -2.49
CA THR A 294 -10.70 9.28 -2.80
C THR A 294 -9.37 8.58 -2.96
N ILE A 295 -9.31 7.27 -2.71
CA ILE A 295 -8.06 6.51 -2.63
C ILE A 295 -7.30 6.52 -3.96
N SER A 296 -8.00 6.60 -5.10
CA SER A 296 -7.44 6.67 -6.45
C SER A 296 -6.61 7.94 -6.72
N LYS A 297 -6.75 8.98 -5.91
CA LYS A 297 -5.98 10.22 -6.05
C LYS A 297 -4.51 10.00 -5.71
N TRP A 298 -3.65 10.93 -6.14
CA TRP A 298 -2.24 10.93 -5.75
C TRP A 298 -2.11 10.97 -4.22
N ASP A 299 -1.23 10.13 -3.69
CA ASP A 299 -0.71 10.28 -2.35
C ASP A 299 0.48 11.26 -2.33
N ARG A 300 0.85 11.70 -1.12
CA ARG A 300 1.92 12.69 -0.93
C ARG A 300 3.28 12.22 -1.47
N THR A 301 3.62 10.95 -1.29
CA THR A 301 4.88 10.38 -1.75
C THR A 301 4.93 10.30 -3.27
N GLU A 302 3.82 9.95 -3.90
CA GLU A 302 3.73 9.90 -5.34
C GLU A 302 3.87 11.30 -5.96
N ASP A 303 3.25 12.32 -5.36
CA ASP A 303 3.45 13.73 -5.73
C ASP A 303 4.93 14.14 -5.63
N ILE A 304 5.62 13.72 -4.56
CA ILE A 304 7.04 14.01 -4.35
C ILE A 304 7.89 13.40 -5.47
N LEU A 305 7.68 12.12 -5.79
CA LEU A 305 8.41 11.44 -6.87
C LEU A 305 8.14 12.10 -8.22
N HIS A 306 6.87 12.40 -8.52
CA HIS A 306 6.49 13.05 -9.76
C HIS A 306 7.15 14.43 -9.90
N ALA A 307 7.15 15.24 -8.82
CA ALA A 307 7.70 16.60 -8.82
C ALA A 307 9.20 16.67 -9.12
N ILE A 308 9.97 15.63 -8.79
CA ILE A 308 11.41 15.58 -9.06
C ILE A 308 11.76 14.88 -10.39
N GLY A 309 10.77 14.64 -11.25
CA GLY A 309 10.97 14.01 -12.55
C GLY A 309 10.99 12.48 -12.54
N LEU A 310 10.53 11.84 -11.46
CA LEU A 310 10.38 10.38 -11.36
C LEU A 310 8.92 9.93 -11.58
N GLY A 311 8.19 10.60 -12.46
CA GLY A 311 6.77 10.34 -12.75
C GLY A 311 6.42 8.86 -13.03
N PRO A 312 7.15 8.14 -13.90
CA PRO A 312 6.88 6.71 -14.13
C PRO A 312 6.98 5.85 -12.86
N TYR A 313 7.93 6.16 -11.98
CA TYR A 313 8.06 5.50 -10.68
C TYR A 313 6.92 5.88 -9.73
N ALA A 314 6.46 7.13 -9.76
CA ALA A 314 5.27 7.56 -9.01
C ALA A 314 4.02 6.77 -9.43
N HIS A 315 3.82 6.56 -10.73
CA HIS A 315 2.72 5.73 -11.24
C HIS A 315 2.82 4.25 -10.80
N ALA A 316 4.03 3.67 -10.82
CA ALA A 316 4.25 2.30 -10.35
C ALA A 316 4.00 2.14 -8.84
N VAL A 317 4.41 3.14 -8.04
CA VAL A 317 4.09 3.22 -6.60
C VAL A 317 2.59 3.31 -6.39
N ARG A 318 1.89 4.15 -7.16
CA ARG A 318 0.43 4.28 -7.10
C ARG A 318 -0.28 2.98 -7.42
N GLU A 319 0.12 2.30 -8.49
CA GLU A 319 -0.43 0.98 -8.82
C GLU A 319 -0.24 0.00 -7.67
N THR A 320 0.96 -0.04 -7.08
CA THR A 320 1.26 -0.94 -5.95
C THR A 320 0.39 -0.61 -4.74
N ARG A 321 0.27 0.66 -4.35
CA ARG A 321 -0.57 1.11 -3.23
C ARG A 321 -2.05 0.79 -3.43
N LEU A 322 -2.56 0.96 -4.63
CA LEU A 322 -3.97 0.76 -4.93
C LEU A 322 -4.34 -0.71 -5.12
N HIS A 323 -3.40 -1.56 -5.52
CA HIS A 323 -3.65 -2.97 -5.76
C HIS A 323 -3.75 -3.78 -4.45
N VAL A 324 -3.04 -3.37 -3.39
CA VAL A 324 -2.93 -4.14 -2.15
C VAL A 324 -4.18 -4.06 -1.26
N PHE A 325 -4.55 -5.20 -0.69
CA PHE A 325 -5.57 -5.31 0.35
C PHE A 325 -5.34 -6.56 1.19
N ASP A 326 -5.60 -6.47 2.50
CA ASP A 326 -5.67 -7.61 3.40
C ASP A 326 -6.78 -7.40 4.45
N PRO A 327 -7.64 -8.39 4.75
CA PRO A 327 -8.65 -8.26 5.80
C PRO A 327 -8.07 -7.92 7.18
N ASN A 328 -6.88 -8.43 7.51
CA ASN A 328 -6.16 -8.08 8.73
C ASN A 328 -5.56 -6.68 8.62
N ILE A 329 -5.97 -5.79 9.51
CA ILE A 329 -5.58 -4.39 9.44
C ILE A 329 -4.08 -4.17 9.65
N HIS A 330 -3.42 -4.99 10.48
CA HIS A 330 -1.98 -4.84 10.73
C HIS A 330 -1.16 -5.23 9.51
N ILE A 331 -1.57 -6.29 8.79
CA ILE A 331 -0.98 -6.65 7.49
C ILE A 331 -1.24 -5.51 6.49
N ARG A 332 -2.49 -5.06 6.36
CA ARG A 332 -2.86 -3.97 5.44
C ARG A 332 -2.05 -2.69 5.68
N HIS A 333 -1.85 -2.30 6.94
CA HIS A 333 -1.02 -1.14 7.30
C HIS A 333 0.44 -1.33 6.90
N ALA A 334 1.01 -2.51 7.10
CA ALA A 334 2.36 -2.82 6.65
C ALA A 334 2.49 -2.77 5.12
N LEU A 335 1.52 -3.31 4.37
CA LEU A 335 1.49 -3.24 2.90
C LEU A 335 1.42 -1.79 2.41
N ASN A 336 0.55 -0.98 3.00
CA ASN A 336 0.43 0.42 2.60
C ASN A 336 1.68 1.23 2.96
N ALA A 337 2.32 0.97 4.11
CA ALA A 337 3.60 1.60 4.44
C ALA A 337 4.76 1.13 3.53
N GLN A 338 4.73 -0.13 3.10
CA GLN A 338 5.67 -0.66 2.12
C GLN A 338 5.55 0.09 0.78
N ALA A 339 4.33 0.32 0.30
CA ALA A 339 4.05 1.05 -0.93
C ALA A 339 4.29 2.57 -0.82
N SER A 340 3.77 3.22 0.22
CA SER A 340 3.80 4.68 0.36
C SER A 340 5.08 5.23 0.99
N VAL A 341 5.92 4.40 1.63
CA VAL A 341 7.14 4.88 2.31
C VAL A 341 8.38 4.09 1.92
N ASN A 342 8.40 2.77 2.16
CA ASN A 342 9.64 2.00 2.03
C ASN A 342 10.14 1.91 0.57
N ILE A 343 9.26 1.51 -0.36
CA ILE A 343 9.58 1.43 -1.79
C ILE A 343 10.04 2.79 -2.34
N PRO A 344 9.33 3.90 -2.13
CA PRO A 344 9.75 5.23 -2.54
C PRO A 344 11.14 5.63 -2.03
N LEU A 345 11.46 5.35 -0.77
CA LEU A 345 12.79 5.62 -0.23
C LEU A 345 13.87 4.74 -0.87
N MET A 346 13.57 3.47 -1.19
CA MET A 346 14.47 2.62 -1.96
C MET A 346 14.69 3.16 -3.38
N ILE A 347 13.66 3.72 -4.03
CA ILE A 347 13.80 4.36 -5.35
C ILE A 347 14.75 5.55 -5.26
N LEU A 348 14.51 6.47 -4.33
CA LEU A 348 15.38 7.64 -4.10
C LEU A 348 16.80 7.23 -3.74
N GLY A 349 16.93 6.26 -2.84
CA GLY A 349 18.20 5.64 -2.45
C GLY A 349 18.94 5.05 -3.65
N THR A 350 18.23 4.40 -4.57
CA THR A 350 18.84 3.79 -5.76
C THR A 350 19.42 4.86 -6.68
N PHE A 351 18.70 5.95 -6.93
CA PHE A 351 19.24 7.08 -7.69
C PHE A 351 20.39 7.78 -6.97
N TRP A 352 20.33 7.88 -5.65
CA TRP A 352 21.41 8.43 -4.84
C TRP A 352 22.68 7.58 -4.89
N ILE A 353 22.58 6.26 -4.73
CA ILE A 353 23.71 5.33 -4.86
C ILE A 353 24.33 5.42 -6.25
N ARG A 354 23.50 5.50 -7.30
CA ARG A 354 23.99 5.70 -8.67
C ARG A 354 24.84 6.97 -8.77
N HIS A 355 24.37 8.07 -8.21
CA HIS A 355 25.11 9.33 -8.22
C HIS A 355 26.44 9.21 -7.46
N LEU A 356 26.45 8.56 -6.30
CA LEU A 356 27.68 8.31 -5.55
C LEU A 356 28.64 7.41 -6.33
N ALA A 357 28.13 6.39 -7.03
CA ALA A 357 28.95 5.50 -7.81
C ALA A 357 29.62 6.23 -8.98
N GLU A 358 28.89 7.10 -9.68
CA GLU A 358 29.43 7.95 -10.74
C GLU A 358 30.49 8.93 -10.19
N GLN A 359 30.24 9.57 -9.04
CA GLN A 359 31.19 10.51 -8.42
C GLN A 359 32.48 9.84 -7.93
N GLN A 360 32.38 8.63 -7.35
CA GLN A 360 33.49 7.91 -6.76
C GLN A 360 34.18 6.95 -7.74
N GLY A 361 33.65 6.83 -8.97
CA GLY A 361 34.11 5.84 -9.95
C GLY A 361 33.94 4.40 -9.48
N ALA A 362 32.88 4.12 -8.69
CA ALA A 362 32.63 2.81 -8.13
C ALA A 362 32.19 1.81 -9.22
N ASP A 363 32.90 0.70 -9.33
CA ASP A 363 32.56 -0.41 -10.23
C ASP A 363 31.71 -1.48 -9.56
N LYS A 364 31.56 -1.40 -8.23
CA LYS A 364 30.81 -2.39 -7.45
C LYS A 364 30.02 -1.80 -6.29
N ILE A 365 28.82 -2.34 -6.05
CA ILE A 365 27.96 -2.00 -4.92
C ILE A 365 27.78 -3.24 -4.04
N LEU A 366 28.11 -3.14 -2.77
CA LEU A 366 27.99 -4.22 -1.78
C LEU A 366 26.81 -3.88 -0.88
N MET A 367 25.70 -4.59 -1.01
CA MET A 367 24.49 -4.37 -0.23
C MET A 367 24.53 -5.24 1.04
N ALA A 368 24.50 -4.61 2.20
CA ALA A 368 24.53 -5.28 3.50
C ALA A 368 23.28 -6.14 3.73
N ALA A 369 23.46 -7.42 4.05
CA ALA A 369 22.34 -8.32 4.33
C ALA A 369 21.44 -7.87 5.48
N ARG A 370 20.23 -8.45 5.51
CA ARG A 370 19.06 -8.08 6.34
C ARG A 370 18.34 -6.89 5.75
N ASP A 371 18.67 -5.68 6.15
CA ASP A 371 17.81 -4.53 5.88
C ASP A 371 17.89 -4.10 4.40
N CYS A 372 18.96 -4.46 3.67
CA CYS A 372 19.01 -4.24 2.22
C CYS A 372 18.45 -5.41 1.38
N ASN A 373 17.76 -6.40 1.96
CA ASN A 373 17.33 -7.58 1.19
C ASN A 373 16.48 -7.21 -0.04
N LEU A 374 15.43 -6.39 0.14
CA LEU A 374 14.59 -5.91 -0.95
C LEU A 374 15.32 -4.87 -1.80
N TRP A 375 16.08 -3.99 -1.16
CA TRP A 375 16.78 -2.93 -1.88
C TRP A 375 17.85 -3.49 -2.82
N TYR A 376 18.51 -4.59 -2.45
CA TYR A 376 19.42 -5.32 -3.34
C TYR A 376 18.70 -5.85 -4.57
N GLU A 377 17.51 -6.43 -4.44
CA GLU A 377 16.70 -6.87 -5.59
C GLU A 377 16.39 -5.70 -6.53
N MET A 378 16.09 -4.51 -6.00
CA MET A 378 15.91 -3.30 -6.80
C MET A 378 17.20 -2.87 -7.52
N VAL A 379 18.30 -2.71 -6.78
CA VAL A 379 19.59 -2.22 -7.31
C VAL A 379 20.18 -3.19 -8.33
N SER A 380 20.03 -4.50 -8.13
CA SER A 380 20.54 -5.56 -9.03
C SER A 380 19.63 -5.84 -10.24
N SER A 381 18.46 -5.19 -10.32
CA SER A 381 17.50 -5.46 -11.38
C SER A 381 18.00 -5.04 -12.77
N ARG A 382 17.46 -5.71 -13.80
CA ARG A 382 17.71 -5.35 -15.20
C ARG A 382 17.34 -3.90 -15.50
N HIS A 383 16.29 -3.38 -14.84
CA HIS A 383 15.83 -2.00 -14.98
C HIS A 383 16.93 -1.00 -14.64
N PHE A 384 17.53 -1.12 -13.45
CA PHE A 384 18.60 -0.21 -13.03
C PHE A 384 19.94 -0.51 -13.69
N ALA A 385 20.20 -1.76 -14.11
CA ALA A 385 21.35 -2.08 -14.96
C ALA A 385 21.31 -1.34 -16.31
N LYS A 386 20.14 -1.23 -16.96
CA LYS A 386 19.96 -0.41 -18.17
C LYS A 386 20.17 1.09 -17.90
N ALA A 387 19.97 1.51 -16.66
CA ALA A 387 20.25 2.86 -16.21
C ALA A 387 21.73 3.08 -15.85
N GLY A 388 22.64 2.14 -16.13
CA GLY A 388 24.06 2.29 -15.82
C GLY A 388 24.42 2.06 -14.36
N MET A 389 23.57 1.39 -13.58
CA MET A 389 23.92 0.95 -12.23
C MET A 389 25.11 -0.03 -12.27
N PRO A 390 26.15 0.15 -11.43
CA PRO A 390 27.23 -0.82 -11.29
C PRO A 390 26.75 -2.20 -10.85
N GLN A 391 27.60 -3.21 -11.04
CA GLN A 391 27.32 -4.56 -10.54
C GLN A 391 27.15 -4.51 -9.02
N SER A 392 26.12 -5.19 -8.51
CA SER A 392 25.88 -5.30 -7.08
C SER A 392 26.01 -6.73 -6.57
N ASP A 393 26.48 -6.87 -5.33
CA ASP A 393 26.54 -8.14 -4.59
C ASP A 393 25.83 -7.98 -3.24
N TYR A 394 25.02 -8.98 -2.87
CA TYR A 394 24.46 -9.08 -1.52
C TYR A 394 25.47 -9.74 -0.58
N ILE A 395 25.94 -9.01 0.43
CA ILE A 395 26.98 -9.49 1.35
C ILE A 395 26.38 -9.89 2.70
N ARG A 396 26.75 -11.08 3.18
CA ARG A 396 26.33 -11.56 4.50
C ARG A 396 27.17 -10.84 5.55
N ILE A 397 26.54 -9.91 6.26
CA ILE A 397 27.19 -9.03 7.25
C ILE A 397 26.28 -8.87 8.47
N SER A 398 26.88 -8.63 9.63
CA SER A 398 26.19 -8.27 10.87
C SER A 398 27.11 -7.41 11.72
N ARG A 399 26.55 -6.76 12.75
CA ARG A 399 27.38 -6.02 13.72
C ARG A 399 28.43 -6.95 14.35
N SER A 400 28.03 -8.16 14.77
CA SER A 400 28.92 -9.13 15.43
C SER A 400 30.16 -9.46 14.60
N VAL A 401 30.00 -9.77 13.31
CA VAL A 401 31.14 -10.10 12.43
C VAL A 401 32.04 -8.89 12.13
N CYS A 402 31.50 -7.67 12.19
CA CYS A 402 32.31 -6.46 12.05
C CYS A 402 33.14 -6.15 13.31
N TYR A 403 32.70 -6.57 14.49
CA TYR A 403 33.43 -6.34 15.75
C TYR A 403 34.46 -7.44 16.06
N ILE A 404 34.27 -8.65 15.55
CA ILE A 404 35.16 -9.79 15.78
C ILE A 404 36.25 -9.82 14.71
N GLU A 405 37.52 -9.95 15.10
CA GLU A 405 38.62 -10.20 14.17
C GLU A 405 38.51 -11.62 13.60
N SER A 406 38.42 -11.74 12.27
CA SER A 406 38.38 -13.02 11.57
C SER A 406 39.01 -12.86 10.19
N ALA A 407 40.13 -13.54 9.98
CA ALA A 407 40.82 -13.57 8.68
C ALA A 407 39.93 -14.19 7.60
N GLU A 408 39.09 -15.16 7.97
CA GLU A 408 38.14 -15.84 7.08
C GLU A 408 37.06 -14.87 6.59
N TYR A 409 36.49 -14.06 7.49
CA TYR A 409 35.47 -13.08 7.12
C TYR A 409 36.07 -11.94 6.28
N GLU A 410 37.27 -11.48 6.61
CA GLU A 410 37.99 -10.50 5.81
C GLU A 410 38.31 -11.04 4.41
N ALA A 411 38.74 -12.30 4.30
CA ALA A 411 38.96 -12.95 3.02
C ALA A 411 37.64 -13.11 2.22
N TYR A 412 36.53 -13.41 2.89
CA TYR A 412 35.20 -13.46 2.27
C TYR A 412 34.83 -12.10 1.67
N LEU A 413 34.93 -11.03 2.45
CA LEU A 413 34.61 -9.68 1.99
C LEU A 413 35.59 -9.21 0.90
N GLN A 414 36.88 -9.52 1.04
CA GLN A 414 37.92 -9.23 0.04
C GLN A 414 37.62 -9.88 -1.31
N GLY A 415 37.09 -11.11 -1.32
CA GLY A 415 36.66 -11.81 -2.52
C GLY A 415 35.42 -11.20 -3.20
N LYS A 416 34.72 -10.29 -2.52
CA LYS A 416 33.58 -9.55 -3.06
C LYS A 416 33.96 -8.17 -3.59
N LEU A 417 35.14 -7.63 -3.29
CA LEU A 417 35.49 -6.28 -3.71
C LEU A 417 35.76 -6.18 -5.23
N GLY A 418 35.29 -5.09 -5.83
CA GLY A 418 35.80 -4.51 -7.07
C GLY A 418 36.95 -3.55 -6.80
N ARG A 419 37.26 -2.67 -7.77
CA ARG A 419 38.32 -1.66 -7.63
C ARG A 419 37.92 -0.53 -6.68
N GLN A 420 36.72 -0.01 -6.87
CA GLN A 420 36.10 1.04 -6.08
C GLN A 420 34.68 0.62 -5.72
N ASN A 421 34.39 0.61 -4.42
CA ASN A 421 33.21 -0.05 -3.89
C ASN A 421 32.35 0.94 -3.12
N LEU A 422 31.04 0.85 -3.28
CA LEU A 422 30.10 1.38 -2.30
C LEU A 422 29.68 0.25 -1.37
N LEU A 423 29.84 0.41 -0.05
CA LEU A 423 29.33 -0.52 0.95
C LEU A 423 28.06 0.07 1.57
N VAL A 424 26.91 -0.43 1.16
CA VAL A 424 25.60 0.16 1.41
C VAL A 424 24.89 -0.58 2.53
N ASP A 425 24.36 0.17 3.48
CA ASP A 425 23.42 -0.28 4.50
C ASP A 425 22.16 0.59 4.49
N PHE A 426 21.04 0.06 4.99
CA PHE A 426 19.77 0.77 4.95
C PHE A 426 19.68 1.75 6.12
N VAL A 427 19.92 1.28 7.33
CA VAL A 427 19.76 2.05 8.56
C VAL A 427 20.96 1.81 9.47
N GLY A 428 21.59 2.89 9.94
CA GLY A 428 22.67 2.72 10.90
C GLY A 428 23.54 3.94 11.15
N THR A 429 24.42 3.81 12.13
CA THR A 429 25.40 4.86 12.48
C THR A 429 26.65 4.81 11.61
N GLY A 430 26.79 3.78 10.76
CA GLY A 430 27.99 3.48 9.97
C GLY A 430 29.16 2.93 10.78
N ARG A 431 29.09 2.87 12.12
CA ARG A 431 30.23 2.49 12.98
C ARG A 431 30.76 1.09 12.68
N SER A 432 29.89 0.10 12.57
CA SER A 432 30.29 -1.29 12.28
C SER A 432 30.92 -1.42 10.89
N LEU A 433 30.41 -0.70 9.89
CA LEU A 433 31.01 -0.68 8.55
C LEU A 433 32.39 -0.01 8.55
N GLY A 434 32.54 1.08 9.31
CA GLY A 434 33.82 1.76 9.46
C GLY A 434 34.88 0.88 10.08
N MET A 435 34.55 0.19 11.16
CA MET A 435 35.51 -0.69 11.83
C MET A 435 36.05 -1.80 10.91
N ILE A 436 35.19 -2.45 10.12
CA ILE A 436 35.66 -3.49 9.19
C ILE A 436 36.50 -2.91 8.05
N ILE A 437 36.13 -1.73 7.51
CA ILE A 437 36.90 -1.06 6.44
C ILE A 437 38.28 -0.62 6.93
N GLU A 438 38.35 -0.07 8.14
CA GLU A 438 39.61 0.32 8.79
C GLU A 438 40.50 -0.89 9.04
N ARG A 439 39.94 -1.96 9.59
CA ARG A 439 40.67 -3.19 9.90
C ARG A 439 41.26 -3.85 8.65
N MET A 440 40.51 -3.87 7.55
CA MET A 440 40.99 -4.39 6.26
C MET A 440 41.97 -3.44 5.55
N GLY A 441 42.18 -2.21 6.04
CA GLY A 441 43.02 -1.21 5.38
C GLY A 441 42.48 -0.78 4.02
N ARG A 442 41.15 -0.71 3.85
CA ARG A 442 40.48 -0.47 2.54
C ARG A 442 39.78 0.89 2.43
N ARG A 443 40.23 1.90 3.17
CA ARG A 443 39.63 3.25 3.16
C ARG A 443 39.57 3.89 1.78
N ASP A 444 40.60 3.67 0.95
CA ASP A 444 40.69 4.27 -0.38
C ASP A 444 39.91 3.49 -1.45
N ALA A 445 39.32 2.35 -1.10
CA ALA A 445 38.66 1.42 -2.03
C ALA A 445 37.19 1.14 -1.68
N ILE A 446 36.74 1.50 -0.46
CA ILE A 446 35.38 1.25 0.01
C ILE A 446 34.81 2.53 0.62
N THR A 447 33.77 3.06 -0.02
CA THR A 447 32.97 4.16 0.51
C THR A 447 31.75 3.59 1.24
N PRO A 448 31.62 3.78 2.56
CA PRO A 448 30.40 3.44 3.29
C PRO A 448 29.23 4.33 2.90
N CYS A 449 28.05 3.75 2.74
CA CYS A 449 26.82 4.46 2.45
C CYS A 449 25.71 3.96 3.37
N VAL A 450 24.95 4.87 3.96
CA VAL A 450 23.77 4.53 4.76
C VAL A 450 22.58 5.34 4.24
N LEU A 451 21.45 4.69 3.94
CA LEU A 451 20.26 5.44 3.49
C LEU A 451 19.77 6.39 4.60
N ILE A 452 19.67 5.88 5.83
CA ILE A 452 19.16 6.61 6.99
C ILE A 452 20.18 6.52 8.13
N GLY A 453 20.85 7.64 8.40
CA GLY A 453 21.96 7.71 9.33
C GLY A 453 21.71 8.62 10.52
N GLU A 454 22.46 8.38 11.59
CA GLU A 454 22.47 9.24 12.77
C GLU A 454 23.19 10.57 12.46
N PRO A 455 22.59 11.74 12.73
CA PRO A 455 23.25 13.02 12.57
C PRO A 455 24.39 13.14 13.59
N LYS A 456 25.64 13.04 13.12
CA LYS A 456 26.83 13.19 13.97
C LYS A 456 27.29 14.65 14.06
N LEU A 457 27.71 15.06 15.26
CA LEU A 457 28.34 16.36 15.51
C LEU A 457 29.74 16.43 14.86
N ALA A 458 30.10 17.60 14.33
CA ALA A 458 31.32 17.87 13.55
C ALA A 458 32.67 17.56 14.24
N ASN A 459 32.65 17.17 15.53
CA ASN A 459 33.84 16.89 16.32
C ASN A 459 34.18 15.39 16.44
N ALA A 460 33.46 14.50 15.75
CA ALA A 460 33.76 13.07 15.76
C ALA A 460 34.92 12.76 14.81
N THR A 461 36.05 12.31 15.35
CA THR A 461 37.20 11.70 14.63
C THR A 461 36.87 10.34 14.01
N GLU A 462 35.59 9.95 13.97
CA GLU A 462 35.11 8.67 13.49
C GLU A 462 34.84 8.66 11.98
N PHE A 463 34.95 7.48 11.40
CA PHE A 463 34.52 7.17 10.04
C PHE A 463 33.07 7.61 9.78
N LEU A 464 32.86 8.49 8.79
CA LEU A 464 31.55 9.06 8.44
C LEU A 464 31.01 8.43 7.15
N PRO A 465 29.87 7.72 7.19
CA PRO A 465 29.23 7.23 5.98
C PRO A 465 28.69 8.39 5.13
N GLN A 466 28.66 8.18 3.82
CA GLN A 466 27.76 8.96 2.96
C GLN A 466 26.33 8.64 3.37
N THR A 467 25.50 9.65 3.62
CA THR A 467 24.14 9.45 4.12
C THR A 467 23.13 10.26 3.32
N LEU A 468 21.99 9.64 2.97
CA LEU A 468 20.90 10.34 2.29
C LEU A 468 20.01 11.12 3.28
N ILE A 469 19.53 10.44 4.33
CA ILE A 469 18.64 11.01 5.36
C ILE A 469 19.37 11.07 6.70
N LEU A 470 19.49 12.27 7.28
CA LEU A 470 20.14 12.51 8.58
C LEU A 470 19.14 12.93 9.67
N LYS A 471 17.84 12.98 9.37
CA LYS A 471 16.83 13.56 10.25
C LYS A 471 16.15 12.51 11.14
N ASP A 472 15.99 12.84 12.43
CA ASP A 472 15.16 12.11 13.39
C ASP A 472 15.44 10.59 13.47
N PHE A 473 16.71 10.22 13.31
CA PHE A 473 17.17 8.83 13.23
C PHE A 473 16.61 7.94 14.34
N HIS A 474 16.74 8.33 15.61
CA HIS A 474 16.30 7.49 16.74
C HIS A 474 14.79 7.22 16.74
N THR A 475 14.00 8.17 16.25
CA THR A 475 12.54 8.05 16.17
C THR A 475 12.13 7.11 15.05
N HIS A 476 12.77 7.23 13.88
CA HIS A 476 12.34 6.52 12.68
C HIS A 476 12.99 5.15 12.48
N ARG A 477 14.19 4.93 13.03
CA ARG A 477 15.03 3.74 12.82
C ARG A 477 14.25 2.43 12.89
N ILE A 478 13.49 2.22 13.96
CA ILE A 478 12.81 0.95 14.21
C ILE A 478 11.73 0.64 13.16
N PHE A 479 11.09 1.66 12.58
CA PHE A 479 10.08 1.47 11.54
C PHE A 479 10.73 1.02 10.23
N PHE A 480 11.87 1.58 9.87
CA PHE A 480 12.61 1.18 8.67
C PHE A 480 13.25 -0.21 8.82
N GLU A 481 13.76 -0.55 10.00
CA GLU A 481 14.20 -1.92 10.30
C GLU A 481 13.04 -2.91 10.20
N ALA A 482 11.84 -2.52 10.66
CA ALA A 482 10.62 -3.32 10.58
C ALA A 482 10.13 -3.54 9.13
N LEU A 483 10.08 -2.48 8.33
CA LEU A 483 9.63 -2.52 6.92
C LEU A 483 10.62 -3.30 6.03
N ASN A 484 11.87 -3.45 6.47
CA ASN A 484 12.89 -4.22 5.78
C ASN A 484 13.29 -5.50 6.53
N ALA A 485 12.47 -5.95 7.48
CA ALA A 485 12.72 -7.18 8.21
C ALA A 485 12.86 -8.37 7.23
N SER A 486 13.94 -9.13 7.38
CA SER A 486 14.22 -10.28 6.52
C SER A 486 14.00 -11.59 7.25
N LEU A 487 13.42 -12.56 6.56
CA LEU A 487 13.42 -13.96 7.00
C LEU A 487 14.81 -14.60 6.89
N ASP A 488 15.76 -13.95 6.21
CA ASP A 488 17.16 -14.37 6.18
C ASP A 488 17.79 -14.34 7.57
N GLY A 489 18.52 -15.40 7.92
CA GLY A 489 19.32 -15.41 9.14
C GLY A 489 20.44 -14.37 9.16
N SER A 490 20.83 -13.97 10.37
CA SER A 490 21.91 -13.02 10.66
C SER A 490 23.28 -13.69 10.58
N ALA A 491 24.25 -13.07 9.91
CA ALA A 491 25.62 -13.59 9.86
C ALA A 491 26.25 -13.63 11.26
N VAL A 492 26.86 -14.77 11.64
CA VAL A 492 27.48 -14.95 12.97
C VAL A 492 28.98 -15.15 12.88
N LEU A 493 29.42 -16.10 12.06
CA LEU A 493 30.84 -16.42 11.88
C LEU A 493 31.10 -16.94 10.47
N THR A 494 32.36 -16.97 10.08
CA THR A 494 32.79 -17.56 8.80
C THR A 494 33.58 -18.81 9.08
N VAL A 495 33.26 -19.88 8.35
CA VAL A 495 34.02 -21.13 8.37
C VAL A 495 34.68 -21.35 7.01
N LEU A 496 35.90 -21.85 7.05
CA LEU A 496 36.61 -22.34 5.87
C LEU A 496 36.47 -23.86 5.83
N ASP A 497 35.64 -24.36 4.92
CA ASP A 497 35.49 -25.80 4.68
C ASP A 497 35.92 -26.14 3.25
N ASN A 498 36.86 -27.09 3.09
CA ASN A 498 37.36 -27.53 1.79
C ASN A 498 37.76 -26.39 0.83
N HIS A 499 38.49 -25.39 1.32
CA HIS A 499 38.91 -24.19 0.57
C HIS A 499 37.77 -23.25 0.15
N ARG A 500 36.54 -23.46 0.65
CA ARG A 500 35.39 -22.60 0.43
C ARG A 500 35.03 -21.85 1.72
N LEU A 501 34.98 -20.53 1.62
CA LEU A 501 34.47 -19.69 2.71
C LEU A 501 32.95 -19.70 2.69
N SER A 502 32.35 -20.01 3.85
CA SER A 502 30.90 -19.88 4.06
C SER A 502 30.62 -19.08 5.32
N VAL A 503 29.74 -18.08 5.19
CA VAL A 503 29.23 -17.31 6.33
C VAL A 503 28.06 -18.08 6.92
N LEU A 504 28.20 -18.53 8.17
CA LEU A 504 27.12 -19.15 8.91
C LEU A 504 26.13 -18.09 9.39
N THR A 505 24.85 -18.44 9.33
CA THR A 505 23.76 -17.57 9.76
C THR A 505 23.01 -18.19 10.94
N GLN A 506 22.55 -17.34 11.85
CA GLN A 506 21.56 -17.68 12.87
C GLN A 506 20.20 -17.26 12.37
N ASP A 507 19.21 -18.13 12.46
CA ASP A 507 17.84 -17.83 12.04
C ASP A 507 17.24 -16.70 12.87
N ASN A 508 16.40 -15.89 12.23
CA ASN A 508 15.63 -14.87 12.92
C ASN A 508 14.37 -15.52 13.52
N GLU A 509 14.16 -15.29 14.82
CA GLU A 509 12.94 -15.72 15.50
C GLU A 509 11.83 -14.68 15.31
N PHE A 510 10.80 -15.08 14.55
CA PHE A 510 9.60 -14.27 14.31
C PHE A 510 8.36 -15.07 14.70
N SER A 511 7.35 -14.36 15.22
CA SER A 511 6.00 -14.89 15.39
C SER A 511 5.36 -15.22 14.04
N ASP A 512 4.29 -16.02 14.04
CA ASP A 512 3.56 -16.36 12.81
C ASP A 512 2.96 -15.13 12.13
N LEU A 513 2.45 -14.17 12.92
CA LEU A 513 1.96 -12.89 12.41
C LEU A 513 3.08 -12.10 11.73
N ALA A 514 4.26 -11.99 12.37
CA ALA A 514 5.40 -11.29 11.79
C ALA A 514 5.87 -11.94 10.48
N ARG A 515 5.92 -13.28 10.42
CA ARG A 515 6.26 -14.01 9.18
C ARG A 515 5.27 -13.72 8.06
N THR A 516 3.98 -13.69 8.39
CA THR A 516 2.90 -13.37 7.45
C THR A 516 3.04 -11.93 6.92
N ILE A 517 3.27 -10.96 7.80
CA ILE A 517 3.49 -9.56 7.41
C ILE A 517 4.73 -9.43 6.49
N ILE A 518 5.85 -10.06 6.85
CA ILE A 518 7.08 -10.01 6.04
C ILE A 518 6.86 -10.64 4.66
N ALA A 519 6.16 -11.77 4.59
CA ALA A 519 5.83 -12.42 3.32
C ALA A 519 4.95 -11.52 2.43
N ALA A 520 3.91 -10.92 3.00
CA ALA A 520 2.99 -10.03 2.27
C ALA A 520 3.70 -8.74 1.79
N MET A 521 4.59 -8.15 2.61
CA MET A 521 5.41 -7.00 2.19
C MET A 521 6.35 -7.36 1.04
N ARG A 522 6.95 -8.57 1.04
CA ARG A 522 7.80 -9.07 -0.04
C ARG A 522 7.00 -9.29 -1.34
N GLU A 523 5.80 -9.83 -1.25
CA GLU A 523 4.91 -9.98 -2.41
C GLU A 523 4.53 -8.61 -3.00
N THR A 524 4.16 -7.66 -2.15
CA THR A 524 3.87 -6.27 -2.54
C THR A 524 5.07 -5.63 -3.24
N PHE A 525 6.28 -5.85 -2.72
CA PHE A 525 7.51 -5.41 -3.37
C PHE A 525 7.72 -6.09 -4.74
N GLY A 526 7.46 -7.40 -4.85
CA GLY A 526 7.53 -8.12 -6.12
C GLY A 526 6.56 -7.60 -7.19
N HIS A 527 5.34 -7.20 -6.79
CA HIS A 527 4.39 -6.53 -7.66
C HIS A 527 4.93 -5.18 -8.17
N PHE A 528 5.52 -4.37 -7.29
CA PHE A 528 6.20 -3.13 -7.69
C PHE A 528 7.32 -3.40 -8.69
N MET A 529 8.20 -4.38 -8.41
CA MET A 529 9.33 -4.72 -9.28
C MET A 529 8.87 -5.15 -10.67
N SER A 530 7.78 -5.92 -10.77
CA SER A 530 7.17 -6.31 -12.05
C SER A 530 6.62 -5.10 -12.82
N GLY A 531 6.20 -4.05 -12.12
CA GLY A 531 5.75 -2.79 -12.72
C GLY A 531 6.87 -2.01 -13.41
N LEU A 532 8.14 -2.18 -12.97
CA LEU A 532 9.28 -1.49 -13.57
C LEU A 532 9.53 -1.90 -15.02
N ASP A 533 9.20 -3.14 -15.40
CA ASP A 533 9.41 -3.64 -16.77
C ASP A 533 8.53 -2.94 -17.83
N ARG A 534 7.56 -2.12 -17.40
CA ARG A 534 6.60 -1.43 -18.29
C ARG A 534 7.09 -0.10 -18.83
N PHE A 535 8.20 0.43 -18.30
CA PHE A 535 8.76 1.70 -18.74
C PHE A 535 10.28 1.67 -18.73
N ASP A 536 10.90 2.50 -19.56
CA ASP A 536 12.36 2.64 -19.53
C ASP A 536 12.81 3.45 -18.32
N PRO A 537 13.95 3.09 -17.69
CA PRO A 537 14.47 3.86 -16.56
C PRO A 537 14.76 5.30 -16.97
N SER A 538 14.58 6.23 -16.03
CA SER A 538 14.85 7.64 -16.28
C SER A 538 16.29 7.84 -16.72
N GLN A 539 16.46 8.47 -17.89
CA GLN A 539 17.78 8.85 -18.41
C GLN A 539 18.32 10.11 -17.70
N THR A 540 17.41 10.96 -17.21
CA THR A 540 17.75 12.15 -16.42
C THR A 540 17.68 11.79 -14.94
N ILE A 541 18.83 11.75 -14.28
CA ILE A 541 18.91 11.55 -12.83
C ILE A 541 18.53 12.88 -12.15
N PRO A 542 17.62 12.88 -11.15
CA PRO A 542 17.37 14.06 -10.34
C PRO A 542 18.65 14.54 -9.64
N THR A 543 18.74 15.83 -9.33
CA THR A 543 19.90 16.37 -8.61
C THR A 543 20.00 15.77 -7.21
N LEU A 544 21.21 15.73 -6.63
CA LEU A 544 21.41 15.26 -5.26
C LEU A 544 20.54 16.03 -4.25
N ASP A 545 20.41 17.34 -4.42
CA ASP A 545 19.60 18.17 -3.53
C ASP A 545 18.11 17.82 -3.64
N ALA A 546 17.61 17.59 -4.86
CA ALA A 546 16.23 17.15 -5.08
C ALA A 546 15.99 15.76 -4.46
N LEU A 547 16.92 14.82 -4.61
CA LEU A 547 16.83 13.49 -4.00
C LEU A 547 16.81 13.57 -2.47
N LYS A 548 17.69 14.38 -1.87
CA LYS A 548 17.74 14.58 -0.41
C LYS A 548 16.46 15.21 0.11
N SER A 549 16.01 16.31 -0.50
CA SER A 549 14.77 16.97 -0.10
C SER A 549 13.55 16.07 -0.25
N ALA A 550 13.47 15.26 -1.31
CA ALA A 550 12.42 14.27 -1.49
C ALA A 550 12.48 13.16 -0.42
N ALA A 551 13.68 12.65 -0.12
CA ALA A 551 13.87 11.59 0.86
C ALA A 551 13.51 12.06 2.28
N ASP A 552 13.93 13.28 2.66
CA ASP A 552 13.54 13.91 3.92
C ASP A 552 12.02 14.09 4.00
N ALA A 553 11.38 14.58 2.93
CA ALA A 553 9.93 14.78 2.89
C ALA A 553 9.13 13.48 3.02
N ILE A 554 9.62 12.36 2.48
CA ILE A 554 8.99 11.05 2.66
C ILE A 554 9.25 10.51 4.07
N ALA A 555 10.47 10.69 4.61
CA ALA A 555 10.78 10.28 5.97
C ALA A 555 9.90 11.00 7.01
N GLU A 556 9.52 12.26 6.77
CA GLU A 556 8.59 13.04 7.58
C GLU A 556 7.15 12.48 7.61
N LEU A 557 6.81 11.50 6.76
CA LEU A 557 5.52 10.82 6.80
C LEU A 557 5.47 9.72 7.86
N ILE A 558 6.62 9.18 8.30
CA ILE A 558 6.67 8.05 9.25
C ILE A 558 5.92 8.33 10.57
N PRO A 559 5.99 9.51 11.20
CA PRO A 559 5.25 9.76 12.43
C PRO A 559 3.74 9.50 12.31
N ALA A 560 3.14 9.82 11.15
CA ALA A 560 1.72 9.54 10.89
C ALA A 560 1.43 8.05 10.66
N TRP A 561 2.44 7.28 10.23
CA TRP A 561 2.38 5.81 10.12
C TRP A 561 2.67 5.10 11.44
N GLY A 562 3.37 5.75 12.38
CA GLY A 562 3.80 5.16 13.65
C GLY A 562 2.70 4.39 14.39
N PRO A 563 1.53 5.01 14.67
CA PRO A 563 0.40 4.33 15.32
C PRO A 563 -0.06 3.08 14.57
N LYS A 564 -0.14 3.15 13.22
CA LYS A 564 -0.57 2.05 12.33
C LYS A 564 0.43 0.90 12.27
N LEU A 565 1.70 1.17 12.54
CA LEU A 565 2.79 0.21 12.49
C LEU A 565 3.20 -0.32 13.87
N THR A 566 2.44 -0.03 14.92
CA THR A 566 2.78 -0.44 16.30
C THR A 566 2.95 -1.95 16.44
N ALA A 567 2.08 -2.75 15.82
CA ALA A 567 2.19 -4.21 15.83
C ALA A 567 3.52 -4.66 15.22
N LEU A 568 3.84 -4.18 14.02
CA LEU A 568 5.09 -4.49 13.32
C LEU A 568 6.33 -4.01 14.11
N GLN A 569 6.26 -2.81 14.69
CA GLN A 569 7.33 -2.27 15.53
C GLN A 569 7.60 -3.15 16.75
N ARG A 570 6.55 -3.67 17.41
CA ARG A 570 6.66 -4.56 18.57
C ARG A 570 7.32 -5.88 18.17
N GLU A 571 6.91 -6.49 17.07
CA GLU A 571 7.52 -7.71 16.55
C GLU A 571 9.02 -7.50 16.27
N GLN A 572 9.38 -6.38 15.66
CA GLN A 572 10.79 -6.05 15.38
C GLN A 572 11.60 -5.82 16.67
N LYS A 573 11.04 -5.13 17.67
CA LYS A 573 11.70 -4.94 18.99
C LYS A 573 11.98 -6.28 19.67
N ASN A 574 11.01 -7.19 19.63
CA ASN A 574 11.16 -8.53 20.22
C ASN A 574 12.29 -9.29 19.51
N ASN A 575 12.32 -9.29 18.18
CA ASN A 575 13.38 -9.92 17.39
C ASN A 575 14.78 -9.36 17.71
N LEU A 576 14.92 -8.03 17.77
CA LEU A 576 16.20 -7.38 18.08
C LEU A 576 16.70 -7.64 19.50
N SER A 577 15.79 -7.85 20.46
CA SER A 577 16.18 -8.15 21.85
C SER A 577 16.74 -9.57 22.03
N LEU A 578 16.29 -10.52 21.20
CA LEU A 578 16.79 -11.90 21.13
C LEU A 578 18.15 -11.98 20.41
N GLY A 579 18.37 -11.16 19.38
CA GLY A 579 19.62 -11.10 18.60
C GLY A 579 20.78 -10.33 19.24
N ASN A 580 20.66 -9.86 20.48
CA ASN A 580 21.75 -9.13 21.15
C ASN A 580 22.80 -10.13 21.69
N PRO A 581 24.05 -10.13 21.18
CA PRO A 581 25.08 -11.10 21.58
C PRO A 581 25.40 -11.08 23.08
N PHE A 582 25.05 -10.02 23.82
CA PHE A 582 25.19 -9.98 25.28
C PHE A 582 24.16 -10.83 26.05
N ASN A 583 23.04 -11.22 25.43
CA ASN A 583 22.07 -12.14 26.03
C ASN A 583 22.40 -13.61 25.74
N ALA A 584 23.06 -13.90 24.61
CA ALA A 584 23.51 -15.26 24.27
C ALA A 584 24.61 -15.78 25.22
N VAL A 585 25.33 -14.90 25.92
CA VAL A 585 26.35 -15.28 26.92
C VAL A 585 25.74 -15.65 28.28
N LYS A 586 24.42 -15.50 28.48
CA LYS A 586 23.73 -15.92 29.71
C LYS A 586 23.15 -17.35 29.67
N ILE A 587 23.27 -18.06 28.56
CA ILE A 587 22.77 -19.44 28.41
C ILE A 587 23.90 -20.38 27.93
N ALA A 588 25.11 -20.19 28.47
CA ALA A 588 26.22 -21.14 28.35
C ALA A 588 26.75 -21.49 29.73
#